data_AF-R1G6V3-F1
#
_entry.id   AF-R1G6V3-F1
#
_cell.length_a   1.000
_cell.length_b   1.000
_cell.length_c   1.000
_cell.angle_alpha   90.00
_cell.angle_beta   90.00
_cell.angle_gamma   90.00
#
_symmetry.space_group_name_H-M   'P 1'
#
loop_
_entity.id
_entity.type
_entity.pdbx_description
1 polymer ?
#
loop_
_entity_poly.entity_id
_entity_poly.type
_entity_poly.pdbx_seq_one_letter_code
_entity_poly.pdbx_strand_id
1 'polypeptide(L)'
;MGSKSAPPPRGPSSKPPPKASSPRPKPLAYAPRSRAPRLLAAQAAIDAAKSPALLQRSRRIPLIGAGLVGAGIAFYIASVGYSMANPYVPAHAVPADVSDRYDHTAAKFDEEVGGTEKALGLNRLRKKMARQAQGDVLELSAGTGRNTQFYDWGRVRSLVLLDQSAPMLEVAKRKWEELKREKEDRAKRMVGVREKIGSVEFRAQSAFEPIEGPQDVKTGGKDQEVGKFDTIVQTMGSSCSSMEEVPMTG
;
A
#
# COMPACT_ATOMS: atom_id res chain seq x y z
N MET A 1 41.10 103.59 -88.24
CA MET A 1 42.42 103.69 -87.59
C MET A 1 42.37 102.95 -86.25
N GLY A 2 43.48 102.32 -85.81
CA GLY A 2 43.55 101.40 -84.65
C GLY A 2 43.25 99.94 -85.06
N SER A 3 44.21 99.00 -85.18
CA SER A 3 45.15 98.40 -84.18
C SER A 3 44.41 97.52 -83.14
N LYS A 4 44.77 96.27 -82.82
CA LYS A 4 46.01 95.45 -82.89
C LYS A 4 45.66 93.95 -83.11
N SER A 5 46.35 93.18 -83.98
CA SER A 5 47.51 92.28 -83.74
C SER A 5 47.24 90.81 -83.31
N ALA A 6 47.24 89.92 -84.32
CA ALA A 6 48.08 88.71 -84.52
C ALA A 6 48.16 87.47 -83.55
N PRO A 7 48.36 86.23 -84.10
CA PRO A 7 48.27 84.90 -83.43
C PRO A 7 49.65 84.22 -83.15
N PRO A 8 49.74 82.93 -82.75
CA PRO A 8 49.76 81.80 -83.73
C PRO A 8 49.09 80.46 -83.30
N PRO A 9 48.83 79.51 -84.23
CA PRO A 9 48.23 78.19 -83.94
C PRO A 9 49.17 76.95 -84.12
N ARG A 10 48.74 75.81 -83.55
CA ARG A 10 49.08 74.37 -83.84
C ARG A 10 50.53 73.86 -83.65
N GLY A 11 50.63 72.67 -83.05
CA GLY A 11 51.81 71.77 -82.99
C GLY A 11 51.38 70.29 -82.91
N PRO A 12 52.25 69.30 -83.22
CA PRO A 12 51.82 68.05 -83.89
C PRO A 12 51.72 66.78 -83.02
N SER A 13 51.29 65.68 -83.65
CA SER A 13 51.11 64.35 -83.04
C SER A 13 52.37 63.47 -83.06
N SER A 14 52.40 62.43 -82.21
CA SER A 14 53.24 61.24 -82.40
C SER A 14 52.60 60.00 -81.74
N LYS A 15 52.78 58.82 -82.35
CA LYS A 15 52.33 57.50 -81.83
C LYS A 15 53.50 56.71 -81.24
N PRO A 16 53.33 56.04 -80.08
CA PRO A 16 54.21 54.95 -79.65
C PRO A 16 53.86 53.57 -80.29
N PRO A 17 54.75 52.56 -80.21
CA PRO A 17 54.73 51.36 -81.06
C PRO A 17 53.88 50.19 -80.52
N PRO A 18 53.57 49.16 -81.36
CA PRO A 18 52.86 47.96 -80.92
C PRO A 18 53.72 47.10 -79.98
N LYS A 19 53.12 46.55 -78.91
CA LYS A 19 53.80 45.64 -77.98
C LYS A 19 53.00 44.37 -77.71
N ALA A 20 53.64 43.25 -78.04
CA ALA A 20 53.56 41.90 -77.47
C ALA A 20 52.18 41.27 -77.15
N SER A 21 51.96 40.09 -77.71
CA SER A 21 50.89 39.15 -77.34
C SER A 21 50.87 38.84 -75.83
N SER A 22 49.69 38.93 -75.22
CA SER A 22 49.49 38.57 -73.81
C SER A 22 49.56 37.04 -73.59
N PRO A 23 50.30 36.55 -72.57
CA PRO A 23 50.26 35.15 -72.20
C PRO A 23 48.93 34.78 -71.54
N ARG A 24 48.45 33.55 -71.76
CA ARG A 24 47.22 33.03 -71.10
C ARG A 24 47.35 33.12 -69.57
N PRO A 25 46.30 33.58 -68.85
CA PRO A 25 46.31 33.55 -67.40
C PRO A 25 46.35 32.11 -66.88
N LYS A 26 47.25 31.83 -65.92
CA LYS A 26 47.25 30.56 -65.19
C LYS A 26 46.02 30.50 -64.27
N PRO A 27 45.33 29.35 -64.14
CA PRO A 27 44.20 29.23 -63.23
C PRO A 27 44.68 29.44 -61.78
N LEU A 28 43.96 30.28 -61.04
CA LEU A 28 44.22 30.49 -59.61
C LEU A 28 43.83 29.23 -58.83
N ALA A 29 44.76 28.68 -58.06
CA ALA A 29 44.46 27.56 -57.17
C ALA A 29 43.50 28.03 -56.06
N TYR A 30 42.34 27.39 -55.95
CA TYR A 30 41.38 27.68 -54.88
C TYR A 30 41.90 27.11 -53.56
N ALA A 31 42.34 28.00 -52.66
CA ALA A 31 42.55 27.67 -51.26
C ALA A 31 41.24 27.92 -50.48
N PRO A 32 40.67 26.91 -49.79
CA PRO A 32 39.48 27.11 -48.98
C PRO A 32 39.79 28.09 -47.84
N ARG A 33 38.97 29.14 -47.68
CA ARG A 33 39.09 30.08 -46.57
C ARG A 33 38.87 29.36 -45.24
N SER A 34 39.93 29.18 -44.47
CA SER A 34 39.82 28.75 -43.08
C SER A 34 38.94 29.75 -42.31
N ARG A 35 37.89 29.24 -41.66
CA ARG A 35 36.92 30.08 -40.93
C ARG A 35 37.67 30.85 -39.85
N ALA A 36 37.64 32.18 -39.91
CA ALA A 36 38.50 33.03 -39.08
C ALA A 36 38.37 32.66 -37.59
N PRO A 37 39.47 32.49 -36.84
CA PRO A 37 39.44 31.98 -35.47
C PRO A 37 38.59 32.86 -34.53
N ARG A 38 38.44 34.15 -34.84
CA ARG A 38 37.56 35.09 -34.13
C ARG A 38 36.07 34.70 -34.18
N LEU A 39 35.60 34.04 -35.25
CA LEU A 39 34.22 33.53 -35.35
C LEU A 39 34.01 32.27 -34.50
N LEU A 40 35.01 31.38 -34.43
CA LEU A 40 34.98 30.21 -33.55
C LEU A 40 35.05 30.64 -32.08
N ALA A 41 35.92 31.59 -31.74
CA ALA A 41 36.01 32.16 -30.39
C ALA A 41 34.72 32.92 -29.99
N ALA A 42 34.13 33.69 -30.90
CA ALA A 42 32.85 34.35 -30.65
C ALA A 42 31.71 33.35 -30.45
N GLN A 43 31.65 32.28 -31.25
CA GLN A 43 30.66 31.21 -31.08
C GLN A 43 30.85 30.48 -29.75
N ALA A 44 32.10 30.13 -29.40
CA ALA A 44 32.42 29.52 -28.11
C ALA A 44 32.05 30.42 -26.92
N ALA A 45 32.24 31.74 -27.03
CA ALA A 45 31.79 32.69 -26.00
C ALA A 45 30.25 32.78 -25.90
N ILE A 46 29.54 32.75 -27.03
CA ILE A 46 28.06 32.72 -27.07
C ILE A 46 27.52 31.41 -26.45
N ASP A 47 28.15 30.27 -26.72
CA ASP A 47 27.74 28.98 -26.18
C ASP A 47 28.15 28.80 -24.71
N ALA A 48 29.27 29.37 -24.27
CA ALA A 48 29.65 29.45 -22.85
C ALA A 48 28.76 30.42 -22.04
N ALA A 49 28.16 31.43 -22.70
CA ALA A 49 27.20 32.34 -22.08
C ALA A 49 25.78 31.76 -21.94
N LYS A 50 25.50 30.57 -22.50
CA LYS A 50 24.25 29.85 -22.22
C LYS A 50 24.33 29.19 -20.85
N SER A 51 23.51 29.67 -19.92
CA SER A 51 23.29 29.02 -18.63
C SER A 51 23.00 27.52 -18.81
N PRO A 52 23.52 26.64 -17.93
CA PRO A 52 23.28 25.21 -18.04
C PRO A 52 21.78 24.94 -18.09
N ALA A 53 21.37 24.05 -19.01
CA ALA A 53 19.96 23.81 -19.30
C ALA A 53 19.22 23.31 -18.04
N LEU A 54 18.55 24.26 -17.37
CA LEU A 54 17.73 24.02 -16.20
C LEU A 54 16.76 22.88 -16.48
N LEU A 55 16.95 21.73 -15.81
CA LEU A 55 16.24 20.46 -16.07
C LEU A 55 14.78 20.71 -16.46
N GLN A 56 14.37 20.21 -17.63
CA GLN A 56 13.04 20.44 -18.19
C GLN A 56 11.95 20.13 -17.14
N ARG A 57 10.96 21.01 -16.99
CA ARG A 57 9.96 20.95 -15.90
C ARG A 57 9.26 19.59 -15.78
N SER A 58 9.04 18.91 -16.90
CA SER A 58 8.52 17.54 -17.01
C SER A 58 9.37 16.48 -16.29
N ARG A 59 10.70 16.64 -16.22
CA ARG A 59 11.61 15.73 -15.51
C ARG A 59 11.73 16.03 -14.02
N ARG A 60 11.32 17.22 -13.55
CA ARG A 60 11.37 17.58 -12.13
C ARG A 60 10.24 16.96 -11.32
N ILE A 61 9.03 16.90 -11.88
CA ILE A 61 7.84 16.37 -11.21
C ILE A 61 8.05 14.91 -10.73
N PRO A 62 8.53 13.95 -11.55
CA PRO A 62 8.78 12.59 -11.07
C PRO A 62 9.93 12.50 -10.05
N LEU A 63 10.95 13.37 -10.14
CA LEU A 63 12.04 13.41 -9.16
C LEU A 63 11.58 13.94 -7.79
N ILE A 64 10.72 14.97 -7.77
CA ILE A 64 10.10 15.49 -6.54
C ILE A 64 9.17 14.43 -5.95
N GLY A 65 8.36 13.76 -6.77
CA GLY A 65 7.50 12.65 -6.34
C GLY A 65 8.29 11.49 -5.71
N ALA A 66 9.36 11.05 -6.37
CA ALA A 66 10.26 10.01 -5.84
C ALA A 66 10.93 10.44 -4.53
N GLY A 67 11.35 11.72 -4.41
CA GLY A 67 11.91 12.28 -3.18
C GLY A 67 10.92 12.28 -2.02
N LEU A 68 9.66 12.64 -2.26
CA LEU A 68 8.60 12.60 -1.24
C LEU A 68 8.28 11.17 -0.78
N VAL A 69 8.22 10.22 -1.72
CA VAL A 69 8.03 8.79 -1.38
C VAL A 69 9.22 8.25 -0.59
N GLY A 70 10.45 8.57 -1.00
CA GLY A 70 11.67 8.18 -0.28
C GLY A 70 11.73 8.77 1.14
N ALA A 71 11.36 10.04 1.31
CA ALA A 71 11.28 10.69 2.61
C ALA A 71 10.20 10.05 3.51
N GLY A 72 9.03 9.70 2.95
CA GLY A 72 7.98 8.98 3.68
C GLY A 72 8.41 7.60 4.15
N ILE A 73 9.10 6.83 3.30
CA ILE A 73 9.67 5.52 3.65
C ILE A 73 10.76 5.67 4.73
N ALA A 74 11.67 6.63 4.58
CA ALA A 74 12.72 6.88 5.56
C ALA A 74 12.15 7.31 6.92
N PHE A 75 11.13 8.17 6.94
CA PHE A 75 10.42 8.56 8.16
C PHE A 75 9.71 7.38 8.82
N TYR A 76 9.07 6.51 8.04
CA TYR A 76 8.42 5.29 8.56
C TYR A 76 9.43 4.30 9.15
N ILE A 77 10.56 4.05 8.47
CA ILE A 77 11.61 3.18 8.99
C ILE A 77 12.23 3.77 10.26
N ALA A 78 12.45 5.10 10.29
CA ALA A 78 12.95 5.79 11.48
C ALA A 78 11.96 5.75 12.65
N SER A 79 10.65 5.91 12.41
CA SER A 79 9.64 5.87 13.47
C SER A 79 9.42 4.45 14.01
N VAL A 80 9.47 3.42 13.16
CA VAL A 80 9.50 2.02 13.58
C VAL A 80 10.76 1.71 14.39
N GLY A 81 11.94 2.12 13.91
CA GLY A 81 13.19 1.95 14.65
C GLY A 81 13.20 2.67 16.00
N TYR A 82 12.64 3.88 16.06
CA TYR A 82 12.46 4.63 17.31
C TYR A 82 11.49 3.92 18.27
N SER A 83 10.38 3.38 17.77
CA SER A 83 9.39 2.61 18.55
C SER A 83 9.96 1.29 19.08
N MET A 84 10.85 0.64 18.32
CA MET A 84 11.58 -0.54 18.78
C MET A 84 12.66 -0.21 19.83
N ALA A 85 13.32 0.94 19.70
CA ALA A 85 14.32 1.41 20.67
C ALA A 85 13.69 1.96 21.96
N ASN A 86 12.45 2.45 21.89
CA ASN A 86 11.68 2.97 23.02
C ASN A 86 10.39 2.15 23.16
N PRO A 87 10.47 0.88 23.61
CA PRO A 87 9.29 0.04 23.79
C PRO A 87 8.31 0.73 24.74
N TYR A 88 7.03 0.75 24.36
CA TYR A 88 5.97 1.31 25.19
C TYR A 88 5.80 0.44 26.45
N VAL A 89 6.23 0.98 27.60
CA VAL A 89 5.94 0.40 28.91
C VAL A 89 4.65 1.06 29.42
N PRO A 90 3.53 0.31 29.57
CA PRO A 90 2.32 0.86 30.14
C PRO A 90 2.55 1.23 31.61
N ALA A 91 2.23 2.47 31.98
CA ALA A 91 2.43 2.98 33.35
C ALA A 91 1.53 2.30 34.41
N HIS A 92 0.50 1.58 33.96
CA HIS A 92 -0.44 0.83 34.79
C HIS A 92 -0.65 -0.54 34.16
N ALA A 93 -0.86 -1.56 34.99
CA ALA A 93 -1.30 -2.87 34.50
C ALA A 93 -2.61 -2.71 33.73
N VAL A 94 -2.67 -3.26 32.51
CA VAL A 94 -3.94 -3.35 31.78
C VAL A 94 -4.82 -4.35 32.53
N PRO A 95 -6.06 -3.98 32.93
CA PRO A 95 -6.95 -4.91 33.61
C PRO A 95 -7.21 -6.17 32.77
N ALA A 96 -7.34 -7.32 33.43
CA ALA A 96 -7.59 -8.60 32.75
C ALA A 96 -8.98 -8.66 32.08
N ASP A 97 -9.90 -7.82 32.53
CA ASP A 97 -11.16 -7.52 31.87
C ASP A 97 -11.07 -6.17 31.15
N VAL A 98 -11.36 -6.18 29.85
CA VAL A 98 -11.43 -4.98 29.00
C VAL A 98 -12.75 -4.89 28.25
N SER A 99 -13.75 -5.69 28.64
CA SER A 99 -15.07 -5.84 28.01
C SER A 99 -15.81 -4.50 27.88
N ASP A 100 -15.78 -3.64 28.92
CA ASP A 100 -16.38 -2.29 28.95
C ASP A 100 -16.19 -1.49 27.63
N ARG A 101 -15.00 -1.56 27.04
CA ARG A 101 -14.65 -0.84 25.80
C ARG A 101 -15.38 -1.39 24.57
N TYR A 102 -15.63 -2.70 24.57
CA TYR A 102 -16.36 -3.40 23.52
C TYR A 102 -17.88 -3.32 23.75
N ASP A 103 -18.34 -3.42 24.99
CA ASP A 103 -19.76 -3.31 25.38
C ASP A 103 -20.41 -2.03 24.85
N HIS A 104 -19.77 -0.87 25.04
CA HIS A 104 -20.27 0.41 24.53
C HIS A 104 -20.18 0.58 23.00
N THR A 105 -19.34 -0.21 22.33
CA THR A 105 -19.04 -0.05 20.89
C THR A 105 -19.64 -1.17 20.02
N ALA A 106 -20.21 -2.21 20.63
CA ALA A 106 -20.61 -3.46 19.97
C ALA A 106 -21.51 -3.28 18.74
N ALA A 107 -22.39 -2.27 18.76
CA ALA A 107 -23.29 -1.95 17.65
C ALA A 107 -22.58 -1.31 16.42
N LYS A 108 -21.46 -0.60 16.63
CA LYS A 108 -20.72 0.15 15.59
C LYS A 108 -19.40 -0.50 15.18
N PHE A 109 -18.91 -1.44 15.97
CA PHE A 109 -17.61 -2.10 15.81
C PHE A 109 -17.36 -2.62 14.38
N ASP A 110 -18.38 -3.21 13.74
CA ASP A 110 -18.24 -3.73 12.37
C ASP A 110 -18.11 -2.63 11.31
N GLU A 111 -18.73 -1.46 11.52
CA GLU A 111 -18.69 -0.31 10.61
C GLU A 111 -17.32 0.38 10.68
N GLU A 112 -16.83 0.63 11.89
CA GLU A 112 -15.55 1.27 12.16
C GLU A 112 -14.37 0.41 11.66
N VAL A 113 -14.42 -0.90 11.90
CA VAL A 113 -13.29 -1.80 11.62
C VAL A 113 -13.38 -2.42 10.22
N GLY A 114 -14.59 -2.63 9.68
CA GLY A 114 -14.81 -3.36 8.42
C GLY A 114 -14.22 -2.69 7.17
N GLY A 115 -14.19 -1.36 7.12
CA GLY A 115 -13.58 -0.61 6.01
C GLY A 115 -12.07 -0.85 5.94
N THR A 116 -11.39 -0.69 7.07
CA THR A 116 -9.93 -0.90 7.22
C THR A 116 -9.54 -2.36 6.96
N GLU A 117 -10.28 -3.32 7.51
CA GLU A 117 -10.02 -4.75 7.28
C GLU A 117 -10.21 -5.17 5.82
N LYS A 118 -11.17 -4.58 5.12
CA LYS A 118 -11.38 -4.82 3.69
C LYS A 118 -10.23 -4.26 2.87
N ALA A 119 -9.72 -3.07 3.21
CA ALA A 119 -8.54 -2.48 2.57
C ALA A 119 -7.26 -3.32 2.82
N LEU A 120 -7.08 -3.84 4.04
CA LEU A 120 -5.98 -4.72 4.43
C LEU A 120 -6.16 -6.18 3.98
N GLY A 121 -7.31 -6.54 3.38
CA GLY A 121 -7.59 -7.89 2.89
C GLY A 121 -7.86 -8.95 3.96
N LEU A 122 -8.04 -8.58 5.22
CA LEU A 122 -8.14 -9.49 6.38
C LEU A 122 -9.31 -10.49 6.27
N ASN A 123 -10.38 -10.13 5.56
CA ASN A 123 -11.49 -11.05 5.26
C ASN A 123 -11.05 -12.30 4.47
N ARG A 124 -9.99 -12.23 3.65
CA ARG A 124 -9.43 -13.40 2.96
C ARG A 124 -8.71 -14.33 3.93
N LEU A 125 -7.99 -13.77 4.92
CA LEU A 125 -7.30 -14.54 5.96
C LEU A 125 -8.31 -15.26 6.86
N ARG A 126 -9.33 -14.55 7.34
CA ARG A 126 -10.47 -15.13 8.08
C ARG A 126 -11.12 -16.29 7.34
N LYS A 127 -11.44 -16.09 6.06
CA LYS A 127 -12.02 -17.15 5.22
C LYS A 127 -11.07 -18.35 5.05
N LYS A 128 -9.75 -18.14 5.00
CA LYS A 128 -8.78 -19.25 4.94
C LYS A 128 -8.76 -20.04 6.25
N MET A 129 -8.73 -19.35 7.38
CA MET A 129 -8.70 -19.93 8.73
C MET A 129 -10.00 -20.69 9.06
N ALA A 130 -11.16 -20.05 8.95
CA ALA A 130 -12.45 -20.65 9.28
C ALA A 130 -12.80 -21.88 8.42
N ARG A 131 -12.29 -21.97 7.17
CA ARG A 131 -12.45 -23.15 6.31
C ARG A 131 -11.50 -24.31 6.65
N GLN A 132 -10.51 -24.12 7.52
CA GLN A 132 -9.66 -25.19 8.02
C GLN A 132 -10.26 -25.87 9.26
N ALA A 133 -11.09 -25.15 10.03
CA ALA A 133 -11.77 -25.68 11.20
C ALA A 133 -12.74 -26.84 10.87
N GLN A 134 -12.78 -27.82 11.75
CA GLN A 134 -13.58 -29.04 11.61
C GLN A 134 -13.86 -29.67 12.98
N GLY A 135 -14.87 -30.53 13.05
CA GLY A 135 -15.27 -31.20 14.28
C GLY A 135 -15.94 -30.23 15.26
N ASP A 136 -15.69 -30.39 16.55
CA ASP A 136 -16.11 -29.42 17.56
C ASP A 136 -15.13 -28.25 17.63
N VAL A 137 -15.64 -27.04 17.40
CA VAL A 137 -14.82 -25.83 17.23
C VAL A 137 -15.07 -24.86 18.39
N LEU A 138 -14.01 -24.35 18.99
CA LEU A 138 -14.05 -23.23 19.93
C LEU A 138 -13.47 -21.99 19.25
N GLU A 139 -14.25 -20.92 19.11
CA GLU A 139 -13.77 -19.62 18.66
C GLU A 139 -13.57 -18.69 19.87
N LEU A 140 -12.32 -18.34 20.14
CA LEU A 140 -11.91 -17.41 21.20
C LEU A 140 -11.91 -15.97 20.69
N SER A 141 -12.42 -15.05 21.53
CA SER A 141 -12.58 -13.63 21.22
C SER A 141 -13.39 -13.43 19.93
N ALA A 142 -14.54 -14.12 19.88
CA ALA A 142 -15.44 -14.16 18.72
C ALA A 142 -16.04 -12.78 18.37
N GLY A 143 -16.13 -11.89 19.35
CA GLY A 143 -16.73 -10.56 19.24
C GLY A 143 -18.13 -10.61 18.62
N THR A 144 -18.36 -9.75 17.63
CA THR A 144 -19.63 -9.67 16.87
C THR A 144 -19.85 -10.84 15.89
N GLY A 145 -19.11 -11.96 16.01
CA GLY A 145 -19.33 -13.19 15.26
C GLY A 145 -19.01 -13.12 13.76
N ARG A 146 -18.14 -12.20 13.32
CA ARG A 146 -17.84 -11.95 11.89
C ARG A 146 -17.35 -13.18 11.10
N ASN A 147 -16.79 -14.18 11.78
CA ASN A 147 -16.29 -15.41 11.17
C ASN A 147 -17.37 -16.46 10.87
N THR A 148 -18.54 -16.39 11.51
CA THR A 148 -19.63 -17.38 11.37
C THR A 148 -19.99 -17.71 9.92
N GLN A 149 -20.02 -16.68 9.06
CA GLN A 149 -20.28 -16.80 7.61
C GLN A 149 -19.23 -17.60 6.82
N PHE A 150 -18.02 -17.77 7.35
CA PHE A 150 -16.88 -18.37 6.64
C PHE A 150 -16.62 -19.83 7.00
N TYR A 151 -17.22 -20.35 8.07
CA TYR A 151 -17.09 -21.76 8.45
C TYR A 151 -17.70 -22.71 7.43
N ASP A 152 -17.08 -23.88 7.30
CA ASP A 152 -17.55 -24.97 6.47
C ASP A 152 -18.47 -25.87 7.30
N TRP A 153 -19.77 -25.59 7.25
CA TRP A 153 -20.79 -26.29 8.05
C TRP A 153 -20.96 -27.77 7.69
N GLY A 154 -20.38 -28.23 6.57
CA GLY A 154 -20.26 -29.67 6.29
C GLY A 154 -19.16 -30.37 7.11
N ARG A 155 -18.23 -29.61 7.70
CA ARG A 155 -17.08 -30.09 8.50
C ARG A 155 -17.19 -29.75 9.98
N VAL A 156 -17.89 -28.67 10.34
CA VAL A 156 -18.10 -28.22 11.72
C VAL A 156 -19.32 -28.94 12.32
N ARG A 157 -19.09 -29.69 13.41
CA ARG A 157 -20.12 -30.45 14.16
C ARG A 157 -20.82 -29.54 15.17
N SER A 158 -20.03 -28.83 15.97
CA SER A 158 -20.47 -27.76 16.87
C SER A 158 -19.51 -26.58 16.82
N LEU A 159 -19.99 -25.39 17.15
CA LEU A 159 -19.20 -24.17 17.28
C LEU A 159 -19.57 -23.45 18.58
N VAL A 160 -18.62 -23.28 19.49
CA VAL A 160 -18.75 -22.43 20.68
C VAL A 160 -18.08 -21.10 20.39
N LEU A 161 -18.86 -20.01 20.41
CA LEU A 161 -18.38 -18.64 20.26
C LEU A 161 -18.20 -18.05 21.66
N LEU A 162 -16.94 -17.82 22.06
CA LEU A 162 -16.58 -17.31 23.38
C LEU A 162 -16.01 -15.89 23.29
N ASP A 163 -16.51 -15.01 24.15
CA ASP A 163 -16.02 -13.64 24.33
C ASP A 163 -16.29 -13.17 25.76
N GLN A 164 -15.54 -12.19 26.26
CA GLN A 164 -15.83 -11.55 27.56
C GLN A 164 -17.03 -10.59 27.45
N SER A 165 -17.22 -9.94 26.30
CA SER A 165 -18.28 -8.97 26.07
C SER A 165 -19.61 -9.65 25.71
N ALA A 166 -20.57 -9.65 26.64
CA ALA A 166 -21.91 -10.17 26.38
C ALA A 166 -22.66 -9.39 25.27
N PRO A 167 -22.63 -8.03 25.19
CA PRO A 167 -23.24 -7.29 24.09
C PRO A 167 -22.67 -7.64 22.71
N MET A 168 -21.37 -7.96 22.62
CA MET A 168 -20.77 -8.44 21.37
C MET A 168 -21.34 -9.79 20.93
N LEU A 169 -21.54 -10.72 21.88
CA LEU A 169 -22.17 -12.01 21.63
C LEU A 169 -23.67 -11.90 21.30
N GLU A 170 -24.40 -10.91 21.83
CA GLU A 170 -25.79 -10.63 21.41
C GLU A 170 -25.85 -10.20 19.93
N VAL A 171 -24.91 -9.36 19.49
CA VAL A 171 -24.75 -8.98 18.08
C VAL A 171 -24.39 -10.21 17.23
N ALA A 172 -23.48 -11.07 17.72
CA ALA A 172 -23.11 -12.31 17.05
C ALA A 172 -24.31 -13.27 16.89
N LYS A 173 -25.10 -13.43 17.95
CA LYS A 173 -26.29 -14.29 17.98
C LYS A 173 -27.37 -13.82 17.00
N ARG A 174 -27.62 -12.51 16.92
CA ARG A 174 -28.56 -11.93 15.94
C ARG A 174 -28.15 -12.26 14.50
N LYS A 175 -26.89 -11.99 14.14
CA LYS A 175 -26.34 -12.32 12.81
C LYS A 175 -26.35 -13.81 12.53
N TRP A 176 -26.11 -14.64 13.54
CA TRP A 176 -26.13 -16.08 13.40
C TRP A 176 -27.53 -16.60 13.01
N GLU A 177 -28.59 -16.15 13.69
CA GLU A 177 -29.95 -16.55 13.34
C GLU A 177 -30.36 -16.03 11.94
N GLU A 178 -29.91 -14.84 11.53
CA GLU A 178 -30.09 -14.34 10.16
C GLU A 178 -29.40 -15.23 9.11
N LEU A 179 -28.12 -15.57 9.33
CA LEU A 179 -27.33 -16.44 8.46
C LEU A 179 -27.88 -17.88 8.40
N LYS A 180 -28.33 -18.40 9.54
CA LYS A 180 -28.96 -19.72 9.66
C LYS A 180 -30.26 -19.77 8.86
N ARG A 181 -31.13 -18.76 9.00
CA ARG A 181 -32.35 -18.64 8.19
C ARG A 181 -32.03 -18.58 6.70
N GLU A 182 -31.04 -17.78 6.28
CA GLU A 182 -30.61 -17.70 4.88
C GLU A 182 -30.14 -19.06 4.35
N LYS A 183 -29.30 -19.78 5.12
CA LYS A 183 -28.82 -21.12 4.76
C LYS A 183 -29.93 -22.15 4.70
N GLU A 184 -30.87 -22.14 5.65
CA GLU A 184 -32.04 -23.02 5.64
C GLU A 184 -32.95 -22.75 4.44
N ASP A 185 -33.22 -21.49 4.11
CA ASP A 185 -34.05 -21.12 2.96
C ASP A 185 -33.37 -21.43 1.62
N ARG A 186 -32.03 -21.30 1.56
CA ARG A 186 -31.25 -21.79 0.42
C ARG A 186 -31.29 -23.31 0.29
N ALA A 187 -31.17 -24.05 1.40
CA ALA A 187 -31.26 -25.51 1.39
C ALA A 187 -32.65 -26.02 1.01
N LYS A 188 -33.74 -25.33 1.39
CA LYS A 188 -35.11 -25.63 0.93
C LYS A 188 -35.27 -25.47 -0.59
N ARG A 189 -34.53 -24.52 -1.20
CA ARG A 189 -34.56 -24.26 -2.66
C ARG A 189 -33.66 -25.20 -3.47
N MET A 190 -32.63 -25.80 -2.86
CA MET A 190 -31.68 -26.68 -3.54
C MET A 190 -32.05 -28.16 -3.32
N VAL A 191 -32.77 -28.76 -4.27
CA VAL A 191 -33.13 -30.18 -4.24
C VAL A 191 -31.87 -31.05 -4.15
N GLY A 192 -31.82 -31.93 -3.14
CA GLY A 192 -30.76 -32.92 -2.96
C GLY A 192 -29.55 -32.50 -2.11
N VAL A 193 -29.42 -31.23 -1.70
CA VAL A 193 -28.29 -30.77 -0.84
C VAL A 193 -28.80 -30.13 0.44
N ARG A 194 -28.80 -30.91 1.52
CA ARG A 194 -28.91 -30.40 2.91
C ARG A 194 -27.53 -30.36 3.54
N GLU A 195 -26.86 -29.20 3.48
CA GLU A 195 -25.80 -28.91 4.47
C GLU A 195 -26.46 -28.96 5.86
N LYS A 196 -26.06 -29.92 6.69
CA LYS A 196 -26.50 -29.97 8.08
C LYS A 196 -25.77 -28.86 8.83
N ILE A 197 -26.48 -27.82 9.24
CA ILE A 197 -25.91 -26.78 10.10
C ILE A 197 -25.60 -27.41 11.47
N GLY A 198 -24.36 -27.24 11.94
CA GLY A 198 -23.93 -27.67 13.27
C GLY A 198 -24.60 -26.88 14.39
N SER A 199 -24.50 -27.35 15.64
CA SER A 199 -24.93 -26.56 16.80
C SER A 199 -24.02 -25.35 16.97
N VAL A 200 -24.59 -24.22 17.40
CA VAL A 200 -23.82 -23.02 17.76
C VAL A 200 -24.22 -22.55 19.15
N GLU A 201 -23.23 -22.38 20.02
CA GLU A 201 -23.37 -21.93 21.39
C GLU A 201 -22.63 -20.60 21.57
N PHE A 202 -23.11 -19.74 22.47
CA PHE A 202 -22.53 -18.43 22.76
C PHE A 202 -22.24 -18.38 24.27
N ARG A 203 -20.97 -18.18 24.65
CA ARG A 203 -20.54 -18.15 26.06
C ARG A 203 -19.85 -16.84 26.39
N ALA A 204 -20.49 -16.04 27.25
CA ALA A 204 -19.90 -14.85 27.84
C ALA A 204 -18.98 -15.30 28.99
N GLN A 205 -17.69 -15.48 28.71
CA GLN A 205 -16.71 -16.00 29.66
C GLN A 205 -15.30 -15.49 29.33
N SER A 206 -14.45 -15.37 30.36
CA SER A 206 -13.03 -15.14 30.17
C SER A 206 -12.31 -16.36 29.58
N ALA A 207 -11.46 -16.14 28.57
CA ALA A 207 -10.63 -17.20 27.99
C ALA A 207 -9.51 -17.71 28.92
N PHE A 208 -9.34 -17.09 30.10
CA PHE A 208 -8.40 -17.52 31.15
C PHE A 208 -9.02 -18.52 32.15
N GLU A 209 -10.34 -18.67 32.14
CA GLU A 209 -11.05 -19.65 32.97
C GLU A 209 -11.12 -21.02 32.28
N PRO A 210 -11.37 -22.12 33.02
CA PRO A 210 -11.67 -23.41 32.41
C PRO A 210 -12.92 -23.32 31.51
N ILE A 211 -12.74 -23.68 30.24
CA ILE A 211 -13.81 -23.72 29.24
C ILE A 211 -14.25 -25.19 29.09
N GLU A 212 -15.47 -25.50 29.52
CA GLU A 212 -16.04 -26.84 29.37
C GLU A 212 -16.22 -27.22 27.89
N GLY A 213 -16.21 -28.51 27.58
CA GLY A 213 -16.51 -29.00 26.24
C GLY A 213 -17.92 -28.69 25.73
N PRO A 214 -18.21 -29.02 24.47
CA PRO A 214 -19.57 -29.31 24.04
C PRO A 214 -20.04 -30.57 24.78
N GLN A 215 -21.25 -30.57 25.35
CA GLN A 215 -21.80 -31.76 25.97
C GLN A 215 -22.39 -32.70 24.91
N ASP A 216 -21.87 -33.92 24.83
CA ASP A 216 -22.41 -34.96 23.94
C ASP A 216 -23.77 -35.44 24.47
N VAL A 217 -24.85 -35.04 23.81
CA VAL A 217 -26.28 -35.24 24.19
C VAL A 217 -26.69 -36.74 24.29
N LYS A 218 -25.76 -37.68 24.12
CA LYS A 218 -26.02 -39.12 24.10
C LYS A 218 -25.56 -39.89 25.34
N THR A 219 -24.72 -39.32 26.20
CA THR A 219 -24.21 -40.06 27.37
C THR A 219 -25.13 -39.85 28.58
N GLY A 220 -26.31 -40.47 28.52
CA GLY A 220 -27.27 -40.56 29.64
C GLY A 220 -26.82 -41.50 30.77
N GLY A 221 -25.52 -41.53 31.06
CA GLY A 221 -24.88 -42.39 32.04
C GLY A 221 -24.00 -41.56 32.97
N LYS A 222 -23.87 -41.99 34.22
CA LYS A 222 -23.05 -41.32 35.24
C LYS A 222 -21.57 -41.43 34.85
N ASP A 223 -21.07 -40.35 34.26
CA ASP A 223 -19.71 -39.81 34.32
C ASP A 223 -19.62 -38.78 33.17
N GLN A 224 -19.73 -37.49 33.50
CA GLN A 224 -19.61 -36.41 32.51
C GLN A 224 -18.13 -36.25 32.14
N GLU A 225 -17.69 -37.04 31.17
CA GLU A 225 -16.39 -36.83 30.53
C GLU A 225 -16.44 -35.47 29.81
N VAL A 226 -15.56 -34.54 30.20
CA VAL A 226 -15.56 -33.17 29.66
C VAL A 226 -15.22 -33.24 28.17
N GLY A 227 -16.17 -32.86 27.32
CA GLY A 227 -15.99 -32.89 25.87
C GLY A 227 -14.74 -32.14 25.41
N LYS A 228 -14.09 -32.64 24.36
CA LYS A 228 -12.87 -32.03 23.83
C LYS A 228 -13.16 -31.29 22.52
N PHE A 229 -12.61 -30.10 22.37
CA PHE A 229 -12.61 -29.37 21.09
C PHE A 229 -11.61 -29.98 20.11
N ASP A 230 -12.06 -30.22 18.87
CA ASP A 230 -11.24 -30.69 17.75
C ASP A 230 -10.42 -29.55 17.12
N THR A 231 -10.97 -28.32 17.12
CA THR A 231 -10.27 -27.11 16.62
C THR A 231 -10.47 -25.94 17.59
N ILE A 232 -9.41 -25.18 17.86
CA ILE A 232 -9.50 -23.86 18.50
C ILE A 232 -9.15 -22.79 17.45
N VAL A 233 -9.99 -21.76 17.34
CA VAL A 233 -9.85 -20.64 16.42
C VAL A 233 -9.70 -19.35 17.21
N GLN A 234 -8.58 -18.65 17.04
CA GLN A 234 -8.33 -17.35 17.68
C GLN A 234 -8.08 -16.34 16.56
N THR A 235 -9.04 -15.44 16.32
CA THR A 235 -9.01 -14.59 15.11
C THR A 235 -8.49 -13.18 15.37
N MET A 236 -8.75 -12.63 16.56
CA MET A 236 -8.27 -11.32 16.99
C MET A 236 -7.66 -11.47 18.38
N GLY A 237 -6.59 -10.73 18.66
CA GLY A 237 -5.72 -11.02 19.78
C GLY A 237 -6.37 -10.80 21.14
N SER A 238 -6.19 -11.80 22.03
CA SER A 238 -6.23 -11.66 23.49
C SER A 238 -5.04 -10.82 24.01
N SER A 239 -4.51 -9.92 23.19
CA SER A 239 -3.18 -9.32 23.29
C SER A 239 -3.18 -8.06 24.14
N CYS A 240 -3.70 -8.17 25.38
CA CYS A 240 -3.52 -7.19 26.43
C CYS A 240 -3.89 -7.76 27.83
N SER A 241 -3.38 -8.95 28.16
CA SER A 241 -3.34 -9.38 29.57
C SER A 241 -2.03 -10.10 29.87
N SER A 242 -1.39 -9.67 30.96
CA SER A 242 -0.24 -10.25 31.66
C SER A 242 0.84 -10.99 30.85
N MET A 243 1.99 -10.32 30.71
CA MET A 243 3.24 -11.00 31.06
C MET A 243 3.20 -11.27 32.57
N GLU A 244 2.72 -12.46 32.95
CA GLU A 244 2.88 -12.94 34.32
C GLU A 244 4.30 -13.49 34.44
N GLU A 245 5.22 -12.68 34.97
CA GLU A 245 6.50 -13.19 35.43
C GLU A 245 6.24 -14.12 36.61
N VAL A 246 6.34 -15.42 36.36
CA VAL A 246 6.35 -16.43 37.42
C VAL A 246 7.61 -16.17 38.27
N PRO A 247 7.48 -15.78 39.55
CA PRO A 247 8.65 -15.62 40.39
C PRO A 247 9.29 -16.99 40.60
N MET A 248 10.50 -17.17 40.08
CA MET A 248 11.36 -18.31 40.40
C MET A 248 11.79 -18.19 41.87
N THR A 249 10.94 -18.67 42.78
CA THR A 249 11.30 -18.85 44.19
C THR A 249 12.27 -20.03 44.31
N GLY A 250 13.54 -19.72 44.59
CA GLY A 250 14.51 -20.67 45.12
C GLY A 250 14.46 -20.76 46.64
#